data_AF-A0A1H6F8N9-F1
#
_entry.id   AF-A0A1H6F8N9-F1
#
_cell.length_a   1.000
_cell.length_b   1.000
_cell.length_c   1.000
_cell.angle_alpha   90.00
_cell.angle_beta   90.00
_cell.angle_gamma   90.00
#
_symmetry.space_group_name_H-M   'P 1'
#
loop_
_entity.id
_entity.type
_entity.pdbx_description
1 polymer ?
#
loop_
_entity_poly.entity_id
_entity_poly.type
_entity_poly.pdbx_seq_one_letter_code
_entity_poly.pdbx_strand_id
1 'polypeptide(L)'
;MNLSCALSSIPGYHLTDHAHQRMQLRGISRNKLETVLYYGRCIHTRGASIYVIGHKEVEMNAQKGIDIQDCEGVQVVCTSQYTVLTVYRNRNFRNLRPRYKHPKRKHLHKQYTIH
;
A
#
# COMPACT_ATOMS: atom_id res chain seq x y z
N MET A 1 25.06 -17.56 0.52
CA MET A 1 24.81 -16.43 1.44
C MET A 1 23.50 -16.72 2.16
N ASN A 2 23.60 -17.17 3.41
CA ASN A 2 22.47 -17.67 4.21
C ASN A 2 21.71 -16.50 4.82
N LEU A 3 20.52 -16.20 4.31
CA LEU A 3 19.56 -15.31 4.98
C LEU A 3 18.72 -16.13 5.96
N SER A 4 19.32 -16.45 7.10
CA SER A 4 18.61 -16.96 8.28
C SER A 4 18.78 -15.93 9.40
N CYS A 5 18.05 -14.81 9.33
CA CYS A 5 18.01 -13.85 10.41
C CYS A 5 16.60 -13.23 10.47
N ALA A 6 15.91 -13.50 11.58
CA ALA A 6 14.66 -12.89 12.05
C ALA A 6 13.41 -13.03 11.15
N LEU A 7 12.87 -14.25 11.02
CA LEU A 7 11.44 -14.46 10.78
C LEU A 7 10.69 -14.35 12.12
N SER A 8 10.51 -13.12 12.61
CA SER A 8 9.53 -12.82 13.66
C SER A 8 8.13 -13.08 13.08
N SER A 9 7.68 -14.34 13.23
CA SER A 9 6.34 -14.87 12.97
C SER A 9 5.57 -14.17 11.85
N ILE A 10 5.81 -14.56 10.60
CA ILE A 10 4.87 -14.25 9.51
C ILE A 10 3.52 -14.82 9.95
N PRO A 11 2.44 -14.03 10.05
CA PRO A 11 1.13 -14.57 10.39
C PRO A 11 0.78 -15.66 9.37
N GLY A 12 0.42 -16.86 9.85
CA GLY A 12 -0.05 -17.92 8.97
C GLY A 12 -1.25 -17.40 8.17
N TYR A 13 -1.08 -17.28 6.85
CA TYR A 13 -2.12 -16.81 5.94
C TYR A 13 -2.57 -17.93 5.01
N HIS A 14 -3.85 -17.92 4.66
CA HIS A 14 -4.40 -18.84 3.66
C HIS A 14 -4.57 -18.11 2.33
N LEU A 15 -4.00 -18.67 1.26
CA LEU A 15 -4.24 -18.17 -0.09
C LEU A 15 -5.49 -18.82 -0.67
N THR A 16 -6.43 -18.00 -1.12
CA THR A 16 -7.52 -18.47 -1.97
C THR A 16 -7.00 -18.73 -3.39
N ASP A 17 -7.68 -19.60 -4.14
CA ASP A 17 -7.38 -19.83 -5.56
C ASP A 17 -7.43 -18.52 -6.37
N HIS A 18 -8.38 -17.65 -6.03
CA HIS A 18 -8.49 -16.33 -6.62
C HIS A 18 -7.23 -15.49 -6.37
N ALA A 19 -6.73 -15.45 -5.13
CA ALA A 19 -5.50 -14.73 -4.81
C ALA A 19 -4.29 -15.32 -5.54
N HIS A 20 -4.18 -16.64 -5.61
CA HIS A 20 -3.09 -17.32 -6.31
C HIS A 20 -3.08 -16.99 -7.82
N GLN A 21 -4.24 -17.04 -8.48
CA GLN A 21 -4.38 -16.67 -9.89
C GLN A 21 -4.03 -15.19 -10.13
N ARG A 22 -4.45 -14.30 -9.23
CA ARG A 22 -4.13 -12.87 -9.32
C ARG A 22 -2.64 -12.58 -9.15
N MET A 23 -1.98 -13.29 -8.24
CA MET A 23 -0.53 -13.19 -8.04
C MET A 23 0.23 -13.53 -9.31
N GLN A 24 -0.13 -14.64 -9.97
CA GLN A 24 0.47 -15.06 -11.24
C GLN A 24 0.25 -14.02 -12.34
N LEU A 25 -1.00 -13.61 -12.56
CA LEU A 25 -1.36 -12.65 -13.62
C LEU A 25 -0.72 -11.26 -13.44
N ARG A 26 -0.27 -10.91 -12.24
CA ARG A 26 0.28 -9.60 -11.91
C ARG A 26 1.78 -9.62 -11.59
N GLY A 27 2.43 -10.78 -11.73
CA GLY A 27 3.85 -10.93 -11.40
C GLY A 27 4.17 -10.61 -9.95
N ILE A 28 3.27 -10.97 -9.03
CA ILE A 28 3.43 -10.75 -7.59
C ILE A 28 3.89 -12.07 -6.97
N SER A 29 5.14 -12.09 -6.52
CA SER A 29 5.72 -13.24 -5.84
C SER A 29 5.22 -13.36 -4.40
N ARG A 30 5.35 -14.56 -3.84
CA ARG A 30 5.07 -14.82 -2.42
C ARG A 30 5.88 -13.92 -1.48
N ASN A 31 7.15 -13.68 -1.79
CA ASN A 31 7.98 -12.74 -1.03
C ASN A 31 7.38 -11.33 -1.00
N LYS A 32 6.86 -10.82 -2.14
CA LYS A 32 6.21 -9.50 -2.19
C LYS A 32 4.94 -9.47 -1.34
N LEU A 33 4.15 -10.53 -1.35
CA LEU A 33 2.97 -10.66 -0.47
C LEU A 33 3.38 -10.59 1.01
N GLU A 34 4.39 -11.37 1.41
CA GLU A 34 4.88 -11.42 2.79
C GLU A 34 5.49 -10.08 3.23
N THR A 35 6.26 -9.42 2.36
CA THR A 35 6.76 -8.06 2.60
C THR A 35 5.62 -7.08 2.84
N VAL A 36 4.52 -7.16 2.09
CA VAL A 36 3.36 -6.27 2.27
C VAL A 36 2.61 -6.58 3.56
N LEU A 37 2.44 -7.85 3.93
CA LEU A 37 1.83 -8.23 5.20
C LEU A 37 2.65 -7.77 6.41
N TYR A 38 3.98 -7.77 6.29
CA TYR A 38 4.89 -7.47 7.39
C TYR A 38 5.20 -5.97 7.52
N TYR A 39 5.56 -5.29 6.43
CA TYR A 39 5.97 -3.89 6.43
C TYR A 39 4.88 -2.92 6.00
N GLY A 40 3.80 -3.42 5.41
CA GLY A 40 2.67 -2.61 4.98
C GLY A 40 1.84 -2.14 6.17
N ARG A 41 1.18 -0.98 6.01
CA ARG A 41 0.18 -0.53 6.97
C ARG A 41 -1.08 -1.38 6.84
N CYS A 42 -1.69 -1.77 7.95
CA CYS A 42 -2.96 -2.47 8.00
C CYS A 42 -4.12 -1.47 8.19
N ILE A 43 -5.16 -1.60 7.37
CA ILE A 43 -6.41 -0.83 7.47
C ILE A 43 -7.53 -1.82 7.70
N HIS A 44 -8.17 -1.73 8.86
CA HIS A 44 -9.34 -2.54 9.17
C HIS A 44 -10.61 -1.89 8.60
N THR A 45 -11.40 -2.68 7.89
CA THR A 45 -12.70 -2.32 7.32
C THR A 45 -13.77 -3.27 7.85
N ARG A 46 -15.05 -3.06 7.50
CA ARG A 46 -16.16 -3.95 7.90
C ARG A 46 -15.98 -5.36 7.31
N GLY A 47 -15.26 -6.22 8.03
CA GLY A 47 -15.04 -7.63 7.70
C GLY A 47 -13.75 -7.94 6.93
N ALA A 48 -12.87 -6.96 6.72
CA ALA A 48 -11.61 -7.19 5.99
C ALA A 48 -10.46 -6.36 6.55
N SER A 49 -9.25 -6.87 6.41
CA SER A 49 -8.00 -6.18 6.68
C SER A 49 -7.26 -5.94 5.37
N ILE A 50 -6.91 -4.69 5.10
CA ILE A 50 -6.20 -4.31 3.88
C ILE A 50 -4.78 -3.88 4.25
N TYR A 51 -3.79 -4.58 3.72
CA TYR A 51 -2.38 -4.24 3.86
C TYR A 51 -1.89 -3.50 2.64
N VAL A 52 -1.19 -2.38 2.83
CA VAL A 52 -0.73 -1.51 1.74
C VAL A 52 0.69 -1.03 1.99
N ILE A 53 1.54 -1.09 0.96
CA ILE A 53 2.81 -0.36 0.89
C ILE A 53 2.65 0.82 -0.06
N GLY A 54 2.72 2.05 0.47
CA GLY A 54 2.81 3.28 -0.32
C GLY A 54 4.15 3.98 -0.13
N HIS A 55 4.28 5.16 -0.74
CA HIS A 55 5.50 5.96 -0.70
C HIS A 55 6.04 6.22 0.72
N LYS A 56 5.14 6.50 1.67
CA LYS A 56 5.52 6.73 3.08
C LYS A 56 6.14 5.48 3.71
N GLU A 57 5.55 4.32 3.48
CA GLU A 57 6.07 3.06 4.00
C GLU A 57 7.45 2.76 3.40
N VAL A 58 7.66 3.02 2.11
CA VAL A 58 8.96 2.89 1.44
C VAL A 58 10.00 3.81 2.10
N GLU A 59 9.68 5.09 2.28
CA GLU A 59 10.59 6.07 2.90
C GLU A 59 10.96 5.70 4.35
N MET A 60 9.97 5.32 5.16
CA MET A 60 10.20 4.92 6.56
C MET A 60 11.06 3.67 6.70
N ASN A 61 10.93 2.71 5.79
CA ASN A 61 11.73 1.48 5.81
C ASN A 61 13.12 1.69 5.20
N ALA A 62 13.25 2.56 4.19
CA ALA A 62 14.53 2.96 3.64
C ALA A 62 15.42 3.63 4.70
N GLN A 63 14.85 4.45 5.59
CA GLN A 63 15.56 5.04 6.74
C GLN A 63 16.10 3.98 7.73
N LYS A 64 15.53 2.77 7.71
CA LYS A 64 15.96 1.62 8.53
C LYS A 64 16.88 0.66 7.76
N GLY A 65 17.28 1.01 6.53
CA GLY A 65 18.10 0.15 5.66
C GLY A 65 17.33 -1.01 5.01
N ILE A 66 16.00 -0.96 4.99
CA ILE A 66 15.14 -2.01 4.45
C ILE A 66 14.56 -1.53 3.11
N ASP A 67 14.91 -2.20 2.01
CA ASP A 67 14.39 -1.89 0.69
C ASP A 67 13.09 -2.65 0.40
N ILE A 68 12.00 -1.90 0.27
CA ILE A 68 10.67 -2.39 -0.12
C ILE A 68 10.10 -1.61 -1.30
N GLN A 69 10.93 -0.87 -2.04
CA GLN A 69 10.49 -0.01 -3.14
C GLN A 69 9.76 -0.81 -4.22
N ASP A 70 10.20 -2.06 -4.46
CA ASP A 70 9.56 -2.97 -5.40
C ASP A 70 8.11 -3.34 -5.04
N CYS A 71 7.73 -3.18 -3.78
CA CYS A 71 6.38 -3.42 -3.27
C CYS A 71 5.50 -2.15 -3.27
N GLU A 72 6.03 -1.00 -3.72
CA GLU A 72 5.24 0.22 -3.79
C GLU A 72 4.01 0.04 -4.69
N GLY A 73 2.85 0.38 -4.11
CA GLY A 73 1.54 0.25 -4.76
C GLY A 73 0.92 -1.13 -4.66
N VAL A 74 1.54 -2.09 -3.95
CA VAL A 74 0.94 -3.40 -3.71
C VAL A 74 -0.07 -3.30 -2.56
N GLN A 75 -1.25 -3.88 -2.79
CA GLN A 75 -2.33 -3.97 -1.83
C GLN A 75 -2.76 -5.43 -1.69
N VAL A 76 -2.96 -5.85 -0.45
CA VAL A 76 -3.37 -7.20 -0.08
C VAL A 76 -4.65 -7.08 0.74
N VAL A 77 -5.71 -7.75 0.30
CA VAL A 77 -7.00 -7.78 0.99
C VAL A 77 -7.13 -9.14 1.66
N CYS A 78 -7.30 -9.13 2.97
CA CYS A 78 -7.49 -10.29 3.81
C CYS A 78 -8.83 -10.24 4.53
N THR A 79 -9.37 -11.41 4.89
CA THR A 79 -10.43 -11.51 5.90
C THR A 79 -9.84 -11.28 7.31
N SER A 80 -10.71 -11.18 8.31
CA SER A 80 -10.32 -11.17 9.73
C SER A 80 -9.61 -12.45 10.20
N GLN A 81 -9.64 -13.53 9.40
CA GLN A 81 -9.00 -14.83 9.68
C GLN A 81 -7.70 -15.03 8.87
N TYR A 82 -7.07 -13.96 8.39
CA TYR A 82 -5.84 -14.01 7.58
C TYR A 82 -5.98 -14.78 6.25
N THR A 83 -7.21 -14.91 5.72
CA THR A 83 -7.44 -15.46 4.37
C THR A 83 -7.24 -14.36 3.34
N VAL A 84 -6.23 -14.50 2.49
CA VAL A 84 -5.93 -13.58 1.39
C VAL A 84 -6.96 -13.78 0.28
N LEU A 85 -7.82 -12.78 0.11
CA LEU A 85 -8.86 -12.76 -0.91
C LEU A 85 -8.31 -12.27 -2.24
N THR A 86 -7.49 -11.21 -2.23
CA THR A 86 -6.93 -10.64 -3.46
C THR A 86 -5.65 -9.89 -3.18
N VAL A 87 -4.71 -9.99 -4.13
CA VAL A 87 -3.49 -9.19 -4.18
C VAL A 87 -3.45 -8.45 -5.50
N TYR A 88 -3.16 -7.16 -5.46
CA TYR A 88 -3.05 -6.35 -6.67
C TYR A 88 -2.04 -5.24 -6.53
N ARG A 89 -1.41 -4.88 -7.65
CA ARG A 89 -0.56 -3.70 -7.73
C ARG A 89 -1.34 -2.57 -8.39
N ASN A 90 -1.49 -1.47 -7.68
CA ASN A 90 -2.00 -0.23 -8.21
C ASN A 90 -0.94 0.86 -8.06
N ARG A 91 -0.22 1.15 -9.16
CA ARG A 91 0.73 2.28 -9.23
C ARG A 91 0.02 3.64 -9.32
N ASN A 92 -1.30 3.65 -9.48
CA ASN A 92 -2.11 4.85 -9.64
C ASN A 92 -2.81 5.22 -8.32
N PHE A 93 -2.07 5.86 -7.41
CA PHE A 93 -2.62 6.44 -6.16
C PHE A 93 -3.45 7.71 -6.38
N ARG A 94 -3.62 8.18 -7.63
CA ARG A 94 -4.37 9.41 -7.98
C ARG A 94 -5.81 9.43 -7.44
N ASN A 95 -6.42 8.28 -7.20
CA ASN A 95 -7.80 8.17 -6.69
C ASN A 95 -7.90 7.97 -5.17
N LEU A 96 -6.79 7.89 -4.45
CA LEU A 96 -6.75 7.71 -2.99
C LEU A 96 -6.35 8.97 -2.22
N ARG A 97 -6.06 10.09 -2.91
CA ARG A 97 -5.97 11.40 -2.27
C ARG A 97 -7.38 11.76 -1.77
N PRO A 98 -7.60 12.02 -0.46
CA PRO A 98 -8.76 12.82 -0.09
C PRO A 98 -8.67 14.09 -0.92
N ARG A 99 -9.72 14.41 -1.67
CA ARG A 99 -9.85 15.72 -2.32
C ARG A 99 -9.90 16.76 -1.20
N TYR A 100 -8.74 17.19 -0.71
CA TYR A 100 -8.62 18.48 -0.06
C TYR A 100 -9.09 19.47 -1.12
N LYS A 101 -10.32 19.97 -0.94
CA LYS A 101 -10.85 21.07 -1.73
C LYS A 101 -9.89 22.23 -1.51
N HIS A 102 -8.99 22.47 -2.48
CA HIS A 102 -8.25 23.73 -2.50
C HIS A 102 -9.31 24.84 -2.46
N PRO A 103 -9.26 25.77 -1.48
CA PRO A 103 -10.12 26.93 -1.53
C PRO A 103 -9.80 27.66 -2.82
N LYS A 104 -10.78 27.85 -3.71
CA LYS A 104 -10.60 28.68 -4.90
C LYS A 104 -10.11 30.05 -4.40
N ARG A 105 -8.86 30.40 -4.72
CA ARG A 105 -8.34 31.76 -4.53
C ARG A 105 -9.25 32.68 -5.34
N LYS A 106 -10.12 33.43 -4.67
CA LYS A 106 -10.82 34.55 -5.30
C LYS A 106 -9.70 35.49 -5.76
N HIS A 107 -9.60 35.75 -7.06
CA HIS A 107 -8.77 36.84 -7.55
C HIS A 107 -9.29 38.13 -6.89
N LEU A 108 -8.54 38.68 -5.94
CA LEU A 108 -8.72 40.06 -5.53
C LEU A 108 -8.32 40.93 -6.72
N HIS A 109 -9.29 41.57 -7.35
CA HIS A 109 -9.05 42.64 -8.31
C HIS A 109 -8.56 43.85 -7.51
N LYS A 110 -7.23 44.00 -7.40
CA LYS A 110 -6.61 45.27 -6.99
C LYS A 110 -6.53 46.14 -8.23
N GLN A 111 -7.49 47.05 -8.42
CA GLN A 111 -7.28 48.22 -9.26
C GLN A 111 -6.86 49.38 -8.35
N TYR A 112 -5.63 49.85 -8.54
CA TYR A 112 -5.13 51.12 -8.01
C TYR A 112 -5.50 52.24 -9.01
N THR A 113 -6.23 53.23 -8.48
CA THR A 113 -6.34 54.69 -8.74
C THR A 113 -5.89 55.32 -10.07
N ILE A 114 -6.70 56.26 -10.61
CA ILE A 114 -6.44 57.72 -10.77
C ILE A 114 -7.50 58.35 -11.71
N HIS A 115 -8.25 59.36 -11.22
CA HIS A 115 -8.42 60.72 -11.77
C HIS A 115 -9.44 61.50 -10.93
#